data_AF-A0A7W5XEG0-F1
#
_entry.id   AF-A0A7W5XEG0-F1
#
_cell.length_a   1.000
_cell.length_b   1.000
_cell.length_c   1.000
_cell.angle_alpha   90.00
_cell.angle_beta   90.00
_cell.angle_gamma   90.00
#
_symmetry.space_group_name_H-M   'P 1'
#
loop_
_entity.id
_entity.type
_entity.pdbx_description
1 polymer ?
#
loop_
_entity_poly.entity_id
_entity_poly.type
_entity_poly.pdbx_seq_one_letter_code
_entity_poly.pdbx_strand_id
1 'polypeptide(L)'
;MRLLYLVLACIAAIPRIALAGDQAIQWKEVGGWSVALDPTLGNGCFVLTSFDDGTIFRLGFNYTKKESPFYILLGNSNWKSLESGKQYPVELSLDRSKWTAQATGLDIDGLKSLWIDFKDAGLVEEFARKLSFRASFNGKEIVALSLKNSVKATDELLACQKAVNAAVAQKPAPPQSKDPFEANPGTQASDPFDL
;
A
#
# COMPACT_ATOMS: atom_id res chain seq x y z
N MET A 1 -39.34 -43.73 10.88
CA MET A 1 -38.04 -43.67 10.17
C MET A 1 -38.08 -42.50 9.19
N ARG A 2 -37.50 -41.34 9.57
CA ARG A 2 -37.05 -40.23 8.70
C ARG A 2 -36.44 -39.16 9.61
N LEU A 3 -35.13 -39.28 9.85
CA LEU A 3 -34.34 -38.22 10.48
C LEU A 3 -34.04 -37.18 9.41
N LEU A 4 -34.61 -35.97 9.55
CA LEU A 4 -34.29 -34.84 8.69
C LEU A 4 -33.04 -34.15 9.25
N TYR A 5 -31.91 -34.28 8.57
CA TYR A 5 -30.68 -33.56 8.90
C TYR A 5 -30.82 -32.10 8.41
N LEU A 6 -30.97 -31.17 9.35
CA LEU A 6 -30.80 -29.74 9.09
C LEU A 6 -29.30 -29.43 9.10
N VAL A 7 -28.69 -29.39 7.92
CA VAL A 7 -27.33 -28.85 7.73
C VAL A 7 -27.45 -27.33 7.77
N LEU A 8 -27.12 -26.75 8.92
CA LEU A 8 -27.01 -25.31 9.11
C LEU A 8 -25.71 -24.84 8.42
N ALA A 9 -25.82 -24.33 7.20
CA ALA A 9 -24.71 -23.72 6.50
C ALA A 9 -24.38 -22.36 7.13
N CYS A 10 -23.44 -22.34 8.08
CA CYS A 10 -22.82 -21.11 8.56
C CYS A 10 -22.00 -20.49 7.43
N ILE A 11 -22.58 -19.52 6.72
CA ILE A 11 -21.84 -18.64 5.82
C ILE A 11 -20.98 -17.75 6.73
N ALA A 12 -19.71 -18.11 6.90
CA ALA A 12 -18.73 -17.25 7.55
C ALA A 12 -18.57 -15.98 6.72
N ALA A 13 -19.20 -14.88 7.16
CA ALA A 13 -18.94 -13.56 6.63
C ALA A 13 -17.51 -13.18 7.01
N ILE A 14 -16.57 -13.35 6.07
CA ILE A 14 -15.20 -12.89 6.24
C ILE A 14 -15.27 -11.37 6.35
N PRO A 15 -14.80 -10.77 7.46
CA PRO A 15 -14.78 -9.32 7.59
C PRO A 15 -13.88 -8.74 6.50
N ARG A 16 -14.44 -7.84 5.68
CA ARG A 16 -13.64 -7.03 4.74
C ARG A 16 -12.85 -6.04 5.59
N ILE A 17 -11.58 -6.33 5.81
CA ILE A 17 -10.68 -5.40 6.48
C ILE A 17 -10.45 -4.23 5.50
N ALA A 18 -11.15 -3.12 5.72
CA ALA A 18 -11.01 -1.90 4.94
C ALA A 18 -9.77 -1.13 5.40
N LEU A 19 -8.69 -1.29 4.66
CA LEU A 19 -7.43 -0.53 4.80
C LEU A 19 -7.00 0.14 3.50
N ALA A 20 -7.86 -0.01 2.50
CA ALA A 20 -8.14 1.06 1.58
C ALA A 20 -8.59 2.25 2.44
N GLY A 21 -7.84 3.35 2.46
CA GLY A 21 -8.42 4.62 2.91
C GLY A 21 -9.69 4.90 2.12
N ASP A 22 -10.54 5.82 2.57
CA ASP A 22 -11.88 6.08 2.00
C ASP A 22 -11.89 6.39 0.48
N GLN A 23 -10.71 6.57 -0.12
CA GLN A 23 -10.49 6.83 -1.54
C GLN A 23 -9.92 5.66 -2.36
N ALA A 24 -9.52 4.55 -1.74
CA ALA A 24 -8.94 3.44 -2.49
C ALA A 24 -10.02 2.67 -3.27
N ILE A 25 -9.76 2.43 -4.54
CA ILE A 25 -10.70 1.85 -5.50
C ILE A 25 -10.31 0.40 -5.73
N GLN A 26 -11.17 -0.53 -5.32
CA GLN A 26 -10.91 -1.96 -5.50
C GLN A 26 -10.79 -2.32 -6.98
N TRP A 27 -9.71 -3.01 -7.34
CA TRP A 27 -9.47 -3.55 -8.67
C TRP A 27 -9.93 -5.01 -8.75
N LYS A 28 -9.41 -5.87 -7.86
CA LYS A 28 -9.67 -7.31 -7.89
C LYS A 28 -9.26 -8.02 -6.60
N GLU A 29 -9.82 -9.18 -6.32
CA GLU A 29 -9.33 -10.14 -5.34
C GLU A 29 -8.66 -11.33 -6.05
N VAL A 30 -7.48 -11.73 -5.59
CA VAL A 30 -6.75 -12.87 -6.17
C VAL A 30 -6.01 -13.66 -5.10
N GLY A 31 -6.42 -14.91 -4.88
CA GLY A 31 -5.67 -15.85 -4.04
C GLY A 31 -5.50 -15.43 -2.57
N GLY A 32 -6.43 -14.65 -2.01
CA GLY A 32 -6.35 -14.12 -0.64
C GLY A 32 -5.67 -12.74 -0.55
N TRP A 33 -5.41 -12.09 -1.68
CA TRP A 33 -4.86 -10.75 -1.77
C TRP A 33 -5.85 -9.82 -2.45
N SER A 34 -6.04 -8.64 -1.87
CA SER A 34 -6.75 -7.54 -2.48
C SER A 34 -5.80 -6.74 -3.36
N VAL A 35 -6.24 -6.38 -4.56
CA VAL A 35 -5.57 -5.44 -5.45
C VAL A 35 -6.47 -4.21 -5.58
N ALA A 36 -5.89 -3.04 -5.38
CA ALA A 36 -6.63 -1.78 -5.43
C ALA A 36 -5.74 -0.63 -5.92
N LEU A 37 -6.40 0.42 -6.38
CA LEU A 37 -5.81 1.69 -6.76
C LEU A 37 -5.93 2.68 -5.60
N ASP A 38 -4.89 3.45 -5.33
CA ASP A 38 -4.91 4.58 -4.39
C ASP A 38 -4.69 5.90 -5.13
N PRO A 39 -5.74 6.72 -5.32
CA PRO A 39 -5.62 8.02 -5.95
C PRO A 39 -4.68 8.98 -5.20
N THR A 40 -4.60 8.87 -3.87
CA THR A 40 -3.77 9.74 -3.02
C THR A 40 -2.28 9.51 -3.22
N LEU A 41 -1.90 8.34 -3.74
CA LEU A 41 -0.51 7.96 -4.03
C LEU A 41 -0.15 8.17 -5.51
N GLY A 42 -0.78 9.14 -6.15
CA GLY A 42 -0.55 9.47 -7.56
C GLY A 42 -1.11 8.40 -8.50
N ASN A 43 -2.28 7.84 -8.17
CA ASN A 43 -2.89 6.71 -8.86
C ASN A 43 -2.00 5.45 -8.87
N GLY A 44 -1.36 5.17 -7.72
CA GLY A 44 -0.58 3.96 -7.53
C GLY A 44 -1.46 2.76 -7.18
N CYS A 45 -1.30 1.65 -7.87
CA CYS A 45 -1.89 0.38 -7.48
C CYS A 45 -1.10 -0.25 -6.32
N PHE A 46 -1.77 -1.10 -5.55
CA PHE A 46 -1.16 -1.86 -4.45
C PHE A 46 -1.84 -3.21 -4.28
N VAL A 47 -1.10 -4.15 -3.68
CA VAL A 47 -1.63 -5.39 -3.10
C VAL A 47 -1.71 -5.25 -1.59
N LEU A 48 -2.71 -5.91 -1.01
CA LEU A 48 -2.95 -5.94 0.42
C LEU A 48 -3.34 -7.35 0.86
N THR A 49 -2.85 -7.73 2.04
CA THR A 49 -3.31 -8.92 2.75
C THR A 49 -3.24 -8.70 4.26
N SER A 50 -3.97 -9.52 5.01
CA SER A 50 -4.04 -9.49 6.47
C SER A 50 -3.66 -10.85 7.04
N PHE A 51 -3.15 -10.84 8.27
CA PHE A 51 -2.62 -12.00 8.97
C PHE A 51 -3.52 -12.36 10.15
N ASP A 52 -3.36 -13.58 10.65
CA ASP A 52 -4.14 -14.08 11.79
C ASP A 52 -3.92 -13.27 13.07
N ASP A 53 -2.74 -12.64 13.23
CA ASP A 53 -2.41 -11.78 14.36
C ASP A 53 -2.89 -10.32 14.20
N GLY A 54 -3.66 -10.04 13.15
CA GLY A 54 -4.18 -8.72 12.81
C GLY A 54 -3.15 -7.82 12.14
N THR A 55 -1.95 -8.31 11.82
CA THR A 55 -1.00 -7.58 10.99
C THR A 55 -1.57 -7.40 9.59
N ILE A 56 -1.28 -6.26 8.99
CA ILE A 56 -1.63 -5.92 7.62
C ILE A 56 -0.33 -5.65 6.89
N PHE A 57 -0.24 -6.23 5.69
CA PHE A 57 0.82 -5.95 4.75
C PHE A 57 0.23 -5.32 3.49
N ARG A 58 0.86 -4.24 3.03
CA ARG A 58 0.55 -3.59 1.78
C ARG A 58 1.84 -3.30 1.02
N LEU A 59 1.86 -3.61 -0.27
CA LEU A 59 2.97 -3.35 -1.19
C LEU A 59 2.40 -2.66 -2.42
N GLY A 60 2.98 -1.53 -2.84
CA GLY A 60 2.43 -0.81 -3.98
C GLY A 60 3.32 0.28 -4.52
N PHE A 61 2.73 1.03 -5.45
CA PHE A 61 3.35 2.18 -6.09
C PHE A 61 3.00 3.49 -5.36
N ASN A 62 3.98 4.38 -5.24
CA ASN A 62 3.79 5.73 -4.73
C ASN A 62 4.40 6.76 -5.70
N TYR A 63 3.60 7.24 -6.65
CA TYR A 63 4.07 8.20 -7.66
C TYR A 63 4.12 9.65 -7.18
N THR A 64 3.69 9.93 -5.94
CA THR A 64 3.94 11.24 -5.31
C THR A 64 5.43 11.44 -4.99
N LYS A 65 6.18 10.33 -4.81
CA LYS A 65 7.63 10.32 -4.58
C LYS A 65 8.37 9.73 -5.77
N LYS A 66 8.65 10.56 -6.78
CA LYS A 66 9.30 10.12 -8.03
C LYS A 66 10.61 9.36 -7.83
N GLU A 67 11.36 9.68 -6.77
CA GLU A 67 12.65 9.04 -6.50
C GLU A 67 12.55 7.64 -5.91
N SER A 68 11.43 7.32 -5.24
CA SER A 68 11.18 6.05 -4.57
C SER A 68 9.75 5.63 -4.85
N PRO A 69 9.48 5.09 -6.06
CA PRO A 69 8.12 4.89 -6.54
C PRO A 69 7.44 3.67 -5.92
N PHE A 70 8.08 2.98 -4.98
CA PHE A 70 7.52 1.79 -4.32
C PHE A 70 7.54 1.94 -2.80
N TYR A 71 6.61 1.26 -2.15
CA TYR A 71 6.55 1.24 -0.69
C TYR A 71 6.04 -0.08 -0.14
N ILE A 72 6.43 -0.36 1.10
CA ILE A 72 5.79 -1.35 1.97
C ILE A 72 5.12 -0.59 3.11
N LEU A 73 3.89 -0.99 3.44
CA LEU A 73 3.19 -0.58 4.65
C LEU A 73 2.91 -1.82 5.48
N LEU A 74 3.32 -1.74 6.75
CA LEU A 74 3.01 -2.74 7.77
C LEU A 74 2.15 -2.05 8.84
N GLY A 75 1.02 -2.64 9.23
CA GLY A 75 0.18 -2.08 10.28
C GLY A 75 -0.34 -3.17 11.20
N ASN A 76 -0.56 -2.87 12.46
CA ASN A 76 -1.20 -3.81 13.39
C ASN A 76 -1.92 -3.03 14.50
N SER A 77 -3.18 -3.36 14.77
CA SER A 77 -4.00 -2.69 15.79
C SER A 77 -3.46 -2.86 17.22
N ASN A 78 -2.62 -3.85 17.46
CA ASN A 78 -1.97 -4.11 18.74
C ASN A 78 -0.76 -3.20 19.00
N TRP A 79 -0.23 -2.52 17.96
CA TRP A 79 0.86 -1.57 18.14
C TRP A 79 0.33 -0.27 18.75
N LYS A 80 0.93 0.18 19.86
CA LYS A 80 0.50 1.39 20.60
C LYS A 80 1.58 2.47 20.69
N SER A 81 2.84 2.08 20.56
CA SER A 81 4.00 2.96 20.84
C SER A 81 4.67 3.54 19.59
N LEU A 82 4.12 3.30 18.40
CA LEU A 82 4.62 3.96 17.19
C LEU A 82 4.18 5.43 17.17
N GLU A 83 5.15 6.29 16.93
CA GLU A 83 5.00 7.74 16.85
C GLU A 83 5.00 8.17 15.39
N SER A 84 4.02 8.98 15.00
CA SER A 84 3.91 9.47 13.62
C SER A 84 5.11 10.34 13.26
N GLY A 85 5.71 10.10 12.09
CA GLY A 85 6.88 10.82 11.58
C GLY A 85 8.24 10.36 12.14
N LYS A 86 8.26 9.55 13.21
CA LYS A 86 9.51 9.00 13.76
C LYS A 86 10.06 7.90 12.87
N GLN A 87 11.39 7.85 12.73
CA GLN A 87 12.06 6.78 12.00
C GLN A 87 12.45 5.62 12.90
N TYR A 88 12.29 4.40 12.40
CA TYR A 88 12.59 3.16 13.06
C TYR A 88 13.46 2.31 12.13
N PRO A 89 14.69 1.92 12.53
CA PRO A 89 15.49 0.96 11.76
C PRO A 89 14.86 -0.42 11.90
N VAL A 90 14.30 -0.95 10.82
CA VAL A 90 13.65 -2.26 10.79
C VAL A 90 14.49 -3.22 9.96
N GLU A 91 14.72 -4.40 10.50
CA GLU A 91 15.35 -5.50 9.78
C GLU A 91 14.29 -6.26 9.00
N LEU A 92 14.42 -6.28 7.68
CA LEU A 92 13.53 -6.97 6.77
C LEU A 92 14.20 -8.24 6.25
N SER A 93 13.40 -9.27 5.98
CA SER A 93 13.86 -10.45 5.29
C SER A 93 12.84 -11.01 4.32
N LEU A 94 13.36 -11.47 3.18
CA LEU A 94 12.66 -12.26 2.18
C LEU A 94 13.37 -13.60 2.05
N ASP A 95 12.80 -14.62 2.67
CA ASP A 95 13.45 -15.91 2.93
C ASP A 95 14.84 -15.75 3.57
N ARG A 96 15.92 -15.87 2.76
CA ARG A 96 17.31 -15.73 3.22
C ARG A 96 17.92 -14.36 2.97
N SER A 97 17.32 -13.55 2.09
CA SER A 97 17.78 -12.19 1.80
C SER A 97 17.38 -11.29 2.96
N LYS A 98 18.33 -10.55 3.53
CA LYS A 98 18.08 -9.64 4.66
C LYS A 98 18.64 -8.26 4.36
N TRP A 99 17.94 -7.23 4.82
CA TRP A 99 18.41 -5.86 4.73
C TRP A 99 17.77 -5.01 5.83
N THR A 100 18.40 -3.89 6.17
CA THR A 100 17.83 -2.91 7.09
C THR A 100 17.21 -1.77 6.28
N ALA A 101 16.02 -1.34 6.67
CA ALA A 101 15.33 -0.20 6.08
C ALA A 101 14.89 0.80 7.16
N GLN A 102 14.92 2.09 6.81
CA GLN A 102 14.35 3.13 7.66
C GLN A 102 12.84 3.18 7.43
N ALA A 103 12.07 2.74 8.43
CA ALA A 103 10.62 2.81 8.41
C ALA A 103 10.15 4.10 9.09
N THR A 104 9.17 4.79 8.52
CA THR A 104 8.51 5.94 9.14
C THR A 104 7.24 5.49 9.85
N GLY A 105 7.09 5.84 11.13
CA GLY A 105 5.86 5.60 11.88
C GLY A 105 4.71 6.44 11.32
N LEU A 106 3.53 5.85 11.20
CA LEU A 106 2.30 6.50 10.76
C LEU A 106 1.15 6.11 11.70
N ASP A 107 0.13 6.96 11.71
CA ASP A 107 -1.18 6.68 12.28
C ASP A 107 -2.21 6.91 11.16
N ILE A 108 -2.83 5.82 10.70
CA ILE A 108 -3.80 5.84 9.61
C ILE A 108 -5.13 5.40 10.21
N ASP A 109 -6.00 6.36 10.51
CA ASP A 109 -7.31 6.14 11.11
C ASP A 109 -7.27 5.27 12.39
N GLY A 110 -6.26 5.49 13.24
CA GLY A 110 -6.03 4.75 14.48
C GLY A 110 -5.21 3.47 14.31
N LEU A 111 -4.88 3.07 13.08
CA LEU A 111 -3.96 1.97 12.81
C LEU A 111 -2.52 2.46 12.82
N LYS A 112 -1.80 2.14 13.90
CA LYS A 112 -0.35 2.34 13.98
C LYS A 112 0.34 1.50 12.92
N SER A 113 1.14 2.17 12.09
CA SER A 113 1.75 1.59 10.90
C SER A 113 3.20 2.03 10.72
N LEU A 114 3.95 1.26 9.94
CA LEU A 114 5.30 1.51 9.49
C LEU A 114 5.28 1.62 7.97
N TRP A 115 5.83 2.73 7.45
CA TRP A 115 5.97 2.99 6.02
C TRP A 115 7.43 2.92 5.59
N ILE A 116 7.70 2.19 4.51
CA ILE A 116 9.06 1.95 4.01
C ILE A 116 9.07 2.26 2.52
N ASP A 117 9.74 3.35 2.13
CA ASP A 117 9.97 3.69 0.72
C ASP A 117 11.18 2.92 0.17
N PHE A 118 11.11 2.48 -1.08
CA PHE A 118 12.24 1.87 -1.78
C PHE A 118 12.22 2.16 -3.28
N LYS A 119 13.37 1.98 -3.92
CA LYS A 119 13.59 2.33 -5.34
C LYS A 119 13.69 1.12 -6.27
N ASP A 120 14.13 -0.01 -5.73
CA ASP A 120 14.45 -1.20 -6.52
C ASP A 120 13.18 -1.96 -6.92
N ALA A 121 12.86 -1.92 -8.22
CA ALA A 121 11.76 -2.70 -8.78
C ALA A 121 12.00 -4.21 -8.68
N GLY A 122 13.26 -4.65 -8.64
CA GLY A 122 13.64 -6.05 -8.44
C GLY A 122 13.09 -6.61 -7.13
N LEU A 123 12.98 -5.78 -6.09
CA LEU A 123 12.39 -6.18 -4.81
C LEU A 123 10.91 -6.56 -4.95
N VAL A 124 10.14 -5.86 -5.80
CA VAL A 124 8.73 -6.22 -6.08
C VAL A 124 8.63 -7.59 -6.72
N GLU A 125 9.53 -7.91 -7.63
CA GLU A 125 9.58 -9.24 -8.22
C GLU A 125 10.09 -10.32 -7.25
N GLU A 126 10.99 -9.97 -6.33
CA GLU A 126 11.37 -10.88 -5.25
C GLU A 126 10.18 -11.21 -4.34
N PHE A 127 9.35 -10.23 -3.99
CA PHE A 127 8.10 -10.48 -3.25
C PHE A 127 7.18 -11.50 -3.96
N ALA A 128 7.16 -11.49 -5.29
CA ALA A 128 6.40 -12.47 -6.06
C ALA A 128 6.98 -13.88 -5.92
N ARG A 129 8.31 -14.03 -5.86
CA ARG A 129 8.98 -15.34 -6.00
C ARG A 129 9.36 -16.02 -4.68
N LYS A 130 9.30 -15.31 -3.56
CA LYS A 130 9.75 -15.80 -2.25
C LYS A 130 8.59 -16.37 -1.44
N LEU A 131 8.92 -17.19 -0.43
CA LEU A 131 7.93 -17.91 0.36
C LEU A 131 7.52 -17.15 1.62
N SER A 132 8.42 -16.34 2.16
CA SER A 132 8.22 -15.66 3.43
C SER A 132 8.77 -14.25 3.45
N PHE A 133 8.04 -13.36 4.11
CA PHE A 133 8.49 -12.02 4.45
C PHE A 133 8.46 -11.88 5.98
N ARG A 134 9.54 -11.36 6.57
CA ARG A 134 9.60 -11.08 8.01
C ARG A 134 10.14 -9.69 8.25
N ALA A 135 9.68 -9.07 9.33
CA ALA A 135 10.22 -7.81 9.82
C ALA A 135 10.52 -7.92 11.32
N SER A 136 11.65 -7.36 11.74
CA SER A 136 12.08 -7.32 13.14
C SER A 136 12.52 -5.92 13.53
N PHE A 137 12.24 -5.55 14.78
CA PHE A 137 12.67 -4.29 15.39
C PHE A 137 13.30 -4.58 16.76
N ASN A 138 14.51 -4.08 17.00
CA ASN A 138 15.28 -4.34 18.22
C ASN A 138 15.38 -5.84 18.59
N GLY A 139 15.64 -6.68 17.59
CA GLY A 139 15.75 -8.13 17.75
C GLY A 139 14.43 -8.88 18.01
N LYS A 140 13.30 -8.17 18.06
CA LYS A 140 11.97 -8.76 18.18
C LYS A 140 11.29 -8.84 16.81
N GLU A 141 10.82 -10.02 16.45
CA GLU A 141 9.98 -10.21 15.25
C GLU A 141 8.64 -9.49 15.46
N ILE A 142 8.31 -8.60 14.52
CA ILE A 142 7.08 -7.81 14.50
C ILE A 142 6.13 -8.22 13.37
N VAL A 143 6.63 -8.90 12.34
CA VAL A 143 5.85 -9.44 11.22
C VAL A 143 6.45 -10.78 10.77
N ALA A 144 5.60 -11.78 10.51
CA ALA A 144 5.98 -13.06 9.90
C ALA A 144 4.90 -13.52 8.90
N LEU A 145 5.15 -13.29 7.61
CA LEU A 145 4.20 -13.49 6.51
C LEU A 145 4.55 -14.72 5.69
N SER A 146 3.55 -15.55 5.41
CA SER A 146 3.60 -16.44 4.26
C SER A 146 3.21 -15.67 3.00
N LEU A 147 4.09 -15.64 2.00
CA LEU A 147 3.84 -15.05 0.70
C LEU A 147 3.08 -16.02 -0.22
N LYS A 148 2.20 -16.85 0.33
CA LYS A 148 1.39 -17.78 -0.46
C LYS A 148 0.54 -17.00 -1.46
N ASN A 149 0.55 -17.46 -2.72
CA ASN A 149 -0.11 -16.80 -3.85
C ASN A 149 0.39 -15.38 -4.17
N SER A 150 1.50 -14.90 -3.58
CA SER A 150 2.04 -13.56 -3.87
C SER A 150 2.39 -13.37 -5.34
N VAL A 151 2.82 -14.42 -6.07
CA VAL A 151 3.02 -14.37 -7.53
C VAL A 151 1.80 -13.81 -8.24
N LYS A 152 0.62 -14.39 -7.99
CA LYS A 152 -0.63 -13.97 -8.66
C LYS A 152 -1.05 -12.57 -8.24
N ALA A 153 -0.80 -12.21 -6.98
CA ALA A 153 -1.08 -10.87 -6.47
C ALA A 153 -0.18 -9.83 -7.15
N THR A 154 1.12 -10.10 -7.27
CA THR A 154 2.08 -9.20 -7.93
C THR A 154 1.82 -9.11 -9.44
N ASP A 155 1.49 -10.20 -10.12
CA ASP A 155 1.09 -10.16 -11.53
C ASP A 155 -0.13 -9.24 -11.74
N GLU A 156 -1.12 -9.36 -10.85
CA GLU A 156 -2.32 -8.54 -10.91
C GLU A 156 -2.07 -7.08 -10.48
N LEU A 157 -1.14 -6.83 -9.55
CA LEU A 157 -0.65 -5.48 -9.22
C LEU A 157 -0.08 -4.78 -10.46
N LEU A 158 0.79 -5.48 -11.20
CA LEU A 158 1.39 -4.96 -12.43
C LEU A 158 0.34 -4.74 -13.53
N ALA A 159 -0.63 -5.65 -13.64
CA ALA A 159 -1.76 -5.50 -14.57
C ALA A 159 -2.63 -4.29 -14.24
N CYS A 160 -2.97 -4.09 -12.96
CA CYS A 160 -3.66 -2.90 -12.46
C CYS A 160 -2.90 -1.64 -12.85
N GLN A 161 -1.60 -1.58 -12.53
CA GLN A 161 -0.82 -0.38 -12.79
C GLN A 161 -0.72 -0.07 -14.28
N LYS A 162 -0.55 -1.10 -15.13
CA LYS A 162 -0.56 -0.95 -16.59
C LYS A 162 -1.89 -0.37 -17.09
N ALA A 163 -3.02 -0.85 -16.58
CA ALA A 163 -4.34 -0.36 -16.98
C ALA A 163 -4.57 1.09 -16.55
N VAL A 164 -4.18 1.45 -15.32
CA VAL A 164 -4.28 2.81 -14.80
C VAL A 164 -3.40 3.77 -15.61
N ASN A 165 -2.16 3.39 -15.92
CA ASN A 165 -1.27 4.22 -16.74
C ASN A 165 -1.85 4.47 -18.14
N ALA A 166 -2.43 3.44 -18.77
CA ALA A 166 -3.08 3.58 -20.06
C ALA A 166 -4.30 4.52 -19.99
N ALA A 167 -5.12 4.41 -18.95
CA ALA A 167 -6.28 5.27 -18.75
C ALA A 167 -5.88 6.74 -18.50
N VAL A 168 -4.83 6.98 -17.71
CA VAL A 168 -4.31 8.33 -17.45
C VAL A 168 -3.73 8.96 -18.72
N ALA A 169 -2.99 8.19 -19.52
CA ALA A 169 -2.42 8.68 -20.78
C ALA A 169 -3.47 9.06 -21.83
N GLN A 170 -4.66 8.47 -21.76
CA GLN A 170 -5.77 8.75 -22.67
C GLN A 170 -6.65 9.93 -22.22
N LYS A 171 -6.50 10.42 -20.98
CA LYS A 171 -7.26 11.59 -20.51
C LYS A 171 -6.74 12.84 -21.23
N PRO A 172 -7.61 13.62 -21.87
CA PRO A 172 -7.25 14.94 -22.35
C PRO A 172 -6.65 15.75 -21.20
N ALA A 173 -5.63 16.58 -21.50
CA ALA A 173 -5.14 17.54 -20.51
C ALA A 173 -6.34 18.33 -19.95
N PRO A 174 -6.37 18.62 -18.62
CA PRO A 174 -7.39 19.50 -18.08
C PRO A 174 -7.44 20.76 -18.94
N PRO A 175 -8.64 21.30 -19.24
CA PRO A 175 -8.73 22.58 -19.92
C PRO A 175 -7.82 23.56 -19.19
N GLN A 176 -6.86 24.19 -19.88
CA GLN A 176 -6.15 25.31 -19.30
C GLN A 176 -7.20 26.28 -18.79
N SER A 177 -7.15 26.57 -17.50
CA SER A 177 -8.06 27.52 -16.91
C SER A 177 -7.96 28.82 -17.68
N LYS A 178 -9.12 29.29 -18.16
CA LYS A 178 -9.25 30.60 -18.79
C LYS A 178 -9.42 31.70 -17.76
N ASP A 179 -9.35 31.36 -16.47
CA ASP A 179 -9.50 32.31 -15.39
C ASP A 179 -8.26 33.21 -15.34
N PRO A 180 -8.39 34.52 -15.62
CA PRO A 180 -7.27 35.45 -15.56
C PRO A 180 -6.77 35.70 -14.11
N PHE A 181 -7.45 35.15 -13.09
CA PHE A 181 -7.10 35.30 -11.68
C PHE A 181 -6.46 34.05 -11.06
N GLU A 182 -6.31 32.95 -11.82
CA GLU A 182 -5.61 31.77 -11.32
C GLU A 182 -4.10 32.02 -11.30
N ALA A 183 -3.51 32.01 -10.11
CA ALA A 183 -2.10 32.35 -9.91
C ALA A 183 -1.19 31.32 -10.62
N ASN A 184 -0.39 31.78 -11.59
CA ASN A 184 0.64 30.96 -12.20
C ASN A 184 1.72 30.60 -11.15
N PRO A 185 2.10 29.32 -10.99
CA PRO A 185 3.09 28.89 -9.98
C PRO A 185 4.52 29.45 -10.17
N GLY A 186 4.76 30.31 -11.16
CA GLY A 186 6.08 30.80 -11.53
C GLY A 186 6.20 32.32 -11.68
N THR A 187 5.17 33.10 -11.31
CA THR A 187 5.25 34.58 -11.35
C THR A 187 5.09 35.10 -9.93
N GLN A 188 6.21 35.32 -9.25
CA GLN A 188 6.24 36.15 -8.06
C GLN A 188 5.90 37.56 -8.53
N ALA A 189 4.69 38.02 -8.23
CA ALA A 189 4.27 39.39 -8.51
C ALA A 189 5.18 40.33 -7.70
N SER A 190 6.03 41.09 -8.38
CA SER A 190 6.68 42.25 -7.77
C SER A 190 5.60 43.31 -7.58
N ASP A 191 5.32 43.66 -6.33
CA ASP A 191 4.40 44.73 -5.97
C ASP A 191 4.94 46.07 -6.53
N PRO A 192 4.19 46.77 -7.39
CA PRO A 192 4.62 48.06 -7.93
C PRO A 192 4.55 49.22 -6.93
N PHE A 193 4.16 48.98 -5.67
CA PHE A 193 4.08 49.98 -4.61
C PHE A 193 5.07 49.78 -3.46
N ASP A 194 6.03 48.86 -3.58
CA ASP A 194 7.20 48.84 -2.70
C ASP A 194 8.12 50.03 -3.04
N LEU A 195 7.89 51.16 -2.35
CA LEU A 195 8.78 52.33 -2.27
C LEU A 195 9.48 52.38 -0.90
#